data_AF-A0A102D9J8-F1
#
_entry.id   AF-A0A102D9J8-F1
#
_cell.length_a   1.000
_cell.length_b   1.000
_cell.length_c   1.000
_cell.angle_alpha   90.00
_cell.angle_beta   90.00
_cell.angle_gamma   90.00
#
_symmetry.space_group_name_H-M   'P 1'
#
loop_
_entity.id
_entity.type
_entity.pdbx_description
1 polymer ?
#
loop_
_entity_poly.entity_id
_entity_poly.type
_entity_poly.pdbx_seq_one_letter_code
_entity_poly.pdbx_strand_id
1 'polypeptide(L)'
;MSEFKDIVPDAFAARVKRQGIVNAWGDPAFREAIERTGRKQIAIGGVTTDVCLIFPAIDAVRAGYQVQAVLDISGSPFELSEWTARQRMAEAGVAFTCANTLISEWAQDWSTGVGKQLIQLMFKDILPPIGPGG
;
A
#
# COMPACT_ATOMS: atom_id res chain seq x y z
N MET A 1 -11.67 11.86 5.07
CA MET A 1 -12.25 10.49 5.03
C MET A 1 -13.56 10.37 4.25
N SER A 2 -14.26 11.47 3.90
CA SER A 2 -15.44 11.43 3.03
C SER A 2 -15.10 11.10 1.57
N GLU A 3 -13.97 11.59 1.08
CA GLU A 3 -13.50 11.42 -0.31
C GLU A 3 -13.48 9.96 -0.81
N PHE A 4 -13.10 9.00 0.03
CA PHE A 4 -13.14 7.58 -0.35
C PHE A 4 -14.55 7.03 -0.61
N LYS A 5 -15.59 7.65 -0.04
CA LYS A 5 -16.98 7.30 -0.35
C LYS A 5 -17.32 7.65 -1.79
N ASP A 6 -16.71 8.69 -2.34
CA ASP A 6 -17.02 9.22 -3.66
C ASP A 6 -16.15 8.53 -4.72
N ILE A 7 -14.86 8.29 -4.42
CA ILE A 7 -13.91 7.70 -5.37
C ILE A 7 -14.03 6.16 -5.44
N VAL A 8 -14.28 5.50 -4.29
CA VAL A 8 -14.35 4.03 -4.19
C VAL A 8 -15.51 3.56 -3.29
N PRO A 9 -16.78 3.87 -3.66
CA PRO A 9 -17.95 3.64 -2.80
C PRO A 9 -18.09 2.20 -2.31
N ASP A 10 -17.90 1.23 -3.19
CA ASP A 10 -18.07 -0.19 -2.87
C ASP A 10 -16.99 -0.68 -1.89
N ALA A 11 -15.73 -0.30 -2.13
CA ALA A 11 -14.63 -0.63 -1.22
C ALA A 11 -14.79 0.08 0.12
N PHE A 12 -15.27 1.32 0.12
CA PHE A 12 -15.56 2.06 1.35
C PHE A 12 -16.68 1.36 2.14
N ALA A 13 -17.77 0.95 1.50
CA ALA A 13 -18.87 0.23 2.15
C ALA A 13 -18.40 -1.12 2.72
N ALA A 14 -17.57 -1.86 1.98
CA ALA A 14 -17.05 -3.16 2.36
C ALA A 14 -15.83 -3.14 3.31
N ARG A 15 -15.37 -1.95 3.74
CA ARG A 15 -14.16 -1.82 4.57
C ARG A 15 -14.27 -2.56 5.90
N VAL A 16 -13.18 -3.21 6.31
CA VAL A 16 -13.10 -3.92 7.59
C VAL A 16 -12.81 -2.93 8.72
N LYS A 17 -13.70 -2.87 9.72
CA LYS A 17 -13.54 -2.03 10.93
C LYS A 17 -13.16 -2.89 12.12
N ARG A 18 -11.85 -2.96 12.38
CA ARG A 18 -11.28 -3.73 13.51
C ARG A 18 -11.63 -3.05 14.84
N GLN A 19 -11.97 -3.84 15.87
CA GLN A 19 -12.41 -3.34 17.19
C GLN A 19 -11.27 -3.26 18.23
N GLY A 20 -10.00 -3.30 17.79
CA GLY A 20 -8.84 -3.19 18.69
C GLY A 20 -7.67 -4.14 18.38
N ILE A 21 -7.83 -5.04 17.42
CA ILE A 21 -6.73 -5.92 16.98
C ILE A 21 -5.64 -5.07 16.32
N VAL A 22 -4.42 -5.10 16.85
CA VAL A 22 -3.27 -4.31 16.36
C VAL A 22 -2.82 -4.77 14.97
N ASN A 23 -2.51 -6.07 14.83
CA ASN A 23 -2.14 -6.66 13.55
C ASN A 23 -3.40 -6.95 12.71
N ALA A 24 -3.57 -6.27 11.57
CA ALA A 24 -4.74 -6.45 10.74
C ALA A 24 -4.92 -7.90 10.27
N TRP A 25 -3.82 -8.61 10.01
CA TRP A 25 -3.84 -10.01 9.61
C TRP A 25 -4.37 -10.96 10.70
N GLY A 26 -4.33 -10.53 11.96
CA GLY A 26 -4.92 -11.27 13.07
C GLY A 26 -6.46 -11.27 13.05
N ASP A 27 -7.08 -10.29 12.39
CA ASP A 27 -8.53 -10.19 12.25
C ASP A 27 -9.03 -11.12 11.14
N PRO A 28 -9.89 -12.13 11.43
CA PRO A 28 -10.44 -13.02 10.42
C PRO A 28 -11.15 -12.27 9.29
N ALA A 29 -11.91 -11.21 9.60
CA ALA A 29 -12.64 -10.45 8.59
C ALA A 29 -11.70 -9.76 7.60
N PHE A 30 -10.50 -9.37 8.04
CA PHE A 30 -9.47 -8.80 7.17
C PHE A 30 -8.87 -9.85 6.24
N ARG A 31 -8.52 -11.04 6.76
CA ARG A 31 -7.99 -12.14 5.94
C ARG A 31 -9.01 -12.61 4.90
N GLU A 32 -10.25 -12.85 5.33
CA GLU A 32 -11.34 -13.26 4.44
C GLU A 32 -11.61 -12.22 3.35
N ALA A 33 -11.51 -10.93 3.68
CA ALA A 33 -11.65 -9.86 2.68
C ALA A 33 -10.55 -9.93 1.61
N ILE A 34 -9.30 -10.21 2.00
CA ILE A 34 -8.17 -10.40 1.07
C ILE A 34 -8.36 -11.67 0.25
N GLU A 35 -8.68 -12.80 0.87
CA GLU A 35 -8.89 -14.08 0.20
C GLU A 35 -9.98 -14.00 -0.88
N ARG A 36 -11.08 -13.31 -0.58
CA ARG A 36 -12.19 -13.07 -1.51
C ARG A 36 -11.80 -12.27 -2.76
N THR A 37 -10.71 -11.51 -2.73
CA THR A 37 -10.20 -10.83 -3.94
C THR A 37 -9.65 -11.82 -4.97
N GLY A 38 -9.27 -13.04 -4.55
CA GLY A 38 -8.59 -14.02 -5.40
C GLY A 38 -7.18 -13.59 -5.84
N ARG A 39 -6.64 -12.49 -5.32
CA ARG A 39 -5.33 -11.96 -5.71
C ARG A 39 -4.22 -12.55 -4.83
N LYS A 40 -3.06 -12.80 -5.41
CA LYS A 40 -1.84 -13.23 -4.70
C LYS A 40 -0.86 -12.09 -4.43
N GLN A 41 -0.96 -10.99 -5.18
CA GLN A 41 -0.14 -9.79 -5.01
C GLN A 41 -0.88 -8.78 -4.15
N ILE A 42 -0.18 -8.19 -3.17
CA ILE A 42 -0.71 -7.20 -2.25
C ILE A 42 0.23 -5.99 -2.26
N ALA A 43 -0.29 -4.83 -2.68
CA ALA A 43 0.31 -3.55 -2.35
C ALA A 43 -0.31 -3.05 -1.05
N ILE A 44 0.52 -2.75 -0.05
CA ILE A 44 0.07 -2.38 1.29
C ILE A 44 0.79 -1.12 1.80
N GLY A 45 0.03 -0.19 2.37
CA GLY A 45 0.54 0.97 3.10
C GLY A 45 -0.11 1.04 4.47
N GLY A 46 0.51 1.76 5.40
CA GLY A 46 -0.03 1.84 6.75
C GLY A 46 0.64 2.90 7.62
N VAL A 47 -0.13 3.43 8.56
CA VAL A 47 0.35 4.34 9.61
C VAL A 47 -0.07 3.76 10.97
N THR A 48 0.85 3.43 11.88
CA THR A 48 2.30 3.62 11.74
C THR A 48 3.00 2.47 10.99
N THR A 49 4.15 2.74 10.35
CA THR A 49 4.94 1.71 9.66
C THR A 49 5.40 0.62 10.62
N ASP A 50 5.83 1.02 11.81
CA ASP A 50 6.40 0.15 12.87
C ASP A 50 5.37 -0.66 13.67
N VAL A 51 4.08 -0.50 13.39
CA VAL A 51 3.00 -1.27 14.02
C VAL A 51 1.99 -1.75 12.99
N CYS A 52 1.28 -0.82 12.35
CA CYS A 52 0.14 -1.13 11.49
C CYS A 52 0.53 -1.70 10.12
N LEU A 53 1.72 -1.39 9.60
CA LEU A 53 2.21 -1.91 8.32
C LEU A 53 3.01 -3.20 8.48
N ILE A 54 4.02 -3.18 9.36
CA ILE A 54 4.98 -4.28 9.52
C ILE A 54 4.32 -5.63 9.79
N PHE A 55 3.40 -5.72 10.75
CA PHE A 55 2.82 -7.00 11.15
C PHE A 55 1.98 -7.65 10.05
N PRO A 56 0.98 -6.97 9.45
CA PRO A 56 0.19 -7.61 8.41
C PRO A 56 0.99 -7.89 7.14
N ALA A 57 2.00 -7.07 6.79
CA ALA A 57 2.84 -7.34 5.63
C ALA A 57 3.65 -8.65 5.79
N ILE A 58 4.29 -8.84 6.95
CA ILE A 58 5.06 -10.04 7.24
C ILE A 58 4.17 -11.29 7.29
N ASP A 59 3.02 -11.21 7.95
CA ASP A 59 2.12 -12.36 8.05
C ASP A 59 1.46 -12.71 6.72
N ALA A 60 1.21 -11.72 5.87
CA ALA A 60 0.77 -11.95 4.49
C ALA A 60 1.82 -12.72 3.68
N VAL A 61 3.11 -12.35 3.78
CA VAL A 61 4.19 -13.12 3.11
C VAL A 61 4.24 -14.55 3.63
N ARG A 62 4.14 -14.75 4.96
CA ARG A 62 4.10 -16.09 5.56
C ARG A 62 2.90 -16.92 5.12
N ALA A 63 1.78 -16.26 4.81
CA ALA A 63 0.60 -16.90 4.24
C ALA A 63 0.71 -17.16 2.71
N GLY A 64 1.86 -16.87 2.10
CA GLY A 64 2.15 -17.16 0.70
C GLY A 64 1.73 -16.06 -0.29
N TYR A 65 1.51 -14.83 0.17
CA TYR A 65 1.27 -13.69 -0.70
C TYR A 65 2.57 -13.00 -1.12
N GLN A 66 2.57 -12.38 -2.29
CA GLN A 66 3.62 -11.49 -2.75
C GLN A 66 3.29 -10.07 -2.31
N VAL A 67 4.09 -9.51 -1.41
CA VAL A 67 3.74 -8.24 -0.74
C VAL A 67 4.73 -7.15 -1.12
N GLN A 68 4.20 -6.01 -1.57
CA GLN A 68 4.92 -4.76 -1.77
C GLN A 68 4.42 -3.74 -0.74
N ALA A 69 5.30 -3.30 0.18
CA ALA A 69 5.00 -2.19 1.07
C ALA A 69 5.31 -0.85 0.39
N VAL A 70 4.30 0.03 0.35
CA VAL A 70 4.37 1.35 -0.30
C VAL A 70 4.81 2.39 0.73
N LEU A 71 6.07 2.82 0.64
CA LEU A 71 6.71 3.55 1.74
C LEU A 71 6.32 5.04 1.80
N ASP A 72 6.04 5.68 0.67
CA ASP A 72 5.68 7.09 0.56
C ASP A 72 4.21 7.41 0.92
N ILE A 73 3.42 6.37 1.22
CA ILE A 73 2.08 6.48 1.82
C ILE A 73 2.02 5.93 3.25
N SER A 74 3.19 5.58 3.80
CA SER A 74 3.36 5.01 5.13
C SER A 74 4.23 5.93 5.98
N GLY A 75 4.19 5.79 7.30
CA GLY A 75 5.03 6.61 8.16
C GLY A 75 4.88 6.32 9.64
N SER A 76 5.92 6.62 10.41
CA SER A 76 6.00 6.47 11.87
C SER A 76 6.63 7.73 12.47
N PRO A 77 6.42 8.02 13.76
CA PRO A 77 6.92 9.26 14.36
C PRO A 77 8.46 9.33 14.50
N PHE A 78 9.16 8.21 14.44
CA PHE A 78 10.60 8.12 14.72
C PHE A 78 11.37 7.42 13.59
N GLU A 79 12.52 7.97 13.23
CA GLU A 79 13.39 7.39 12.20
C GLU A 79 13.93 6.00 12.58
N LEU A 80 14.26 5.79 13.86
CA LEU A 80 14.70 4.48 14.35
C LEU A 80 13.58 3.42 14.19
N SER A 81 12.33 3.81 14.43
CA SER A 81 11.16 2.96 14.19
C SER A 81 11.01 2.62 12.71
N GLU A 82 11.09 3.62 11.83
CA GLU A 82 11.05 3.42 10.37
C GLU A 82 12.15 2.46 9.90
N TRP A 83 13.39 2.70 10.31
CA TRP A 83 14.54 1.89 9.93
C TRP A 83 14.38 0.44 10.39
N THR A 84 14.03 0.23 11.65
CA THR A 84 13.87 -1.11 12.23
C THR A 84 12.70 -1.85 11.58
N ALA A 85 11.59 -1.15 11.30
CA ALA A 85 10.43 -1.74 10.66
C ALA A 85 10.74 -2.22 9.23
N ARG A 86 11.43 -1.37 8.45
CA ARG A 86 11.87 -1.70 7.08
C ARG A 86 12.87 -2.85 7.08
N GLN A 87 13.85 -2.89 7.98
CA GLN A 87 14.78 -4.02 8.09
C GLN A 87 14.02 -5.35 8.28
N ARG A 88 13.12 -5.40 9.28
CA ARG A 88 12.33 -6.61 9.58
C ARG A 88 11.41 -7.03 8.44
N MET A 89 10.78 -6.09 7.75
CA MET A 89 9.94 -6.40 6.59
C MET A 89 10.76 -6.97 5.43
N ALA A 90 11.92 -6.39 5.13
CA ALA A 90 12.80 -6.86 4.06
C ALA A 90 13.32 -8.28 4.34
N GLU A 91 13.78 -8.54 5.57
CA GLU A 91 14.22 -9.88 6.01
C GLU A 91 13.12 -10.93 5.90
N ALA A 92 11.86 -10.52 6.08
CA ALA A 92 10.70 -11.39 5.96
C ALA A 92 10.21 -11.57 4.51
N GLY A 93 10.85 -10.95 3.51
CA GLY A 93 10.51 -11.08 2.09
C GLY A 93 9.46 -10.08 1.56
N VAL A 94 9.20 -9.00 2.29
CA VAL A 94 8.35 -7.89 1.79
C VAL A 94 9.20 -7.01 0.87
N ALA A 95 8.74 -6.80 -0.37
CA ALA A 95 9.37 -5.86 -1.28
C ALA A 95 8.98 -4.41 -0.93
N PHE A 96 9.88 -3.45 -1.19
CA PHE A 96 9.59 -2.02 -0.99
C PHE A 96 9.39 -1.31 -2.31
N THR A 97 8.39 -0.45 -2.34
CA THR A 97 8.08 0.40 -3.49
C THR A 97 7.59 1.76 -3.02
N CYS A 98 7.37 2.66 -3.98
CA CYS A 98 6.73 3.96 -3.79
C CYS A 98 5.58 4.07 -4.79
N ALA A 99 4.62 4.97 -4.54
CA ALA A 99 3.42 5.12 -5.36
C ALA A 99 3.74 5.32 -6.85
N ASN A 100 4.74 6.16 -7.16
CA ASN A 100 5.21 6.38 -8.53
C ASN A 100 5.69 5.08 -9.21
N THR A 101 6.52 4.31 -8.51
CA THR A 101 7.08 3.05 -9.03
C THR A 101 5.98 2.01 -9.21
N LEU A 102 5.09 1.85 -8.22
CA LEU A 102 3.96 0.91 -8.29
C LEU A 102 3.02 1.21 -9.45
N ILE A 103 2.66 2.48 -9.67
CA ILE A 103 1.77 2.85 -10.78
C ILE A 103 2.48 2.63 -12.13
N SER A 104 3.78 2.89 -12.20
CA SER A 104 4.58 2.62 -13.39
C SER A 104 4.67 1.12 -13.69
N GLU A 105 4.80 0.28 -12.66
CA GLU A 105 4.75 -1.18 -12.78
C GLU A 105 3.40 -1.66 -13.33
N TRP A 106 2.29 -1.02 -12.97
CA TRP A 106 0.97 -1.35 -13.53
C TRP A 106 0.77 -0.85 -14.95
N ALA A 107 1.30 0.33 -15.28
CA ALA A 107 1.15 0.92 -16.59
C ALA A 107 1.91 0.13 -17.67
N GLN A 108 3.18 -0.22 -17.41
CA GLN A 108 4.17 -0.84 -18.34
C GLN A 108 4.44 -0.08 -19.66
N ASP A 109 3.42 0.51 -20.28
CA ASP A 109 3.48 1.25 -21.53
C ASP A 109 2.59 2.51 -21.47
N TRP A 110 3.23 3.67 -21.45
CA TRP A 110 2.60 4.99 -21.42
C TRP A 110 1.87 5.37 -22.71
N SER A 111 2.12 4.67 -23.82
CA SER A 111 1.47 4.94 -25.11
C SER A 111 0.02 4.44 -25.16
N THR A 112 -0.32 3.46 -24.30
CA THR A 112 -1.66 2.88 -24.19
C THR A 112 -2.68 3.89 -23.63
N GLY A 113 -3.97 3.63 -23.85
CA GLY A 113 -5.04 4.48 -23.31
C GLY A 113 -4.98 4.59 -21.78
N VAL A 114 -4.76 3.47 -21.09
CA VAL A 114 -4.60 3.42 -19.63
C VAL A 114 -3.30 4.10 -19.19
N GLY A 115 -2.19 3.84 -19.88
CA GLY A 115 -0.90 4.47 -19.59
C GLY A 115 -0.96 6.00 -19.65
N LYS A 116 -1.64 6.55 -20.66
CA LYS A 116 -1.87 8.01 -20.78
C LYS A 116 -2.67 8.60 -19.62
N GLN A 117 -3.68 7.88 -19.12
CA GLN A 117 -4.46 8.32 -17.97
C GLN A 117 -3.63 8.27 -16.68
N LEU A 118 -2.87 7.20 -16.48
CA LEU A 118 -2.02 7.04 -15.29
C LEU A 118 -0.93 8.10 -15.22
N ILE A 119 -0.21 8.38 -16.32
CA ILE A 119 0.86 9.39 -16.31
C ILE A 119 0.32 10.81 -16.03
N GLN A 120 -0.89 11.13 -16.51
CA GLN A 120 -1.56 12.40 -16.20
C GLN A 120 -1.89 12.50 -14.71
N LEU A 121 -2.43 11.42 -14.11
CA LEU A 121 -2.71 11.37 -12.68
C LEU A 121 -1.44 11.53 -11.85
N MET A 122 -0.37 10.84 -12.24
CA MET A 122 0.91 10.90 -11.54
C MET A 122 1.48 12.32 -11.52
N PHE A 123 1.49 13.03 -12.65
CA PHE A 123 1.96 14.43 -12.69
C PHE A 123 1.07 15.40 -11.93
N LYS A 124 -0.23 15.10 -11.80
CA LYS A 124 -1.17 15.96 -11.09
C LYS A 124 -1.06 15.81 -9.57
N ASP A 125 -0.94 14.58 -9.07
CA ASP A 125 -1.20 14.28 -7.66
C ASP A 125 -0.03 13.60 -6.91
N ILE A 126 1.01 13.11 -7.62
CA ILE A 126 2.07 12.27 -7.01
C ILE A 126 3.47 12.86 -7.22
N LEU A 127 3.80 13.23 -8.45
CA LEU A 127 5.12 13.72 -8.82
C LEU A 127 5.26 15.22 -8.50
N PRO A 128 6.47 15.68 -8.13
CA PRO A 128 6.72 17.09 -8.02
C PRO A 128 6.57 17.78 -9.38
N PRO A 129 6.25 19.08 -9.42
CA PRO A 129 6.20 19.85 -10.65
C PRO A 129 7.53 19.80 -11.40
N ILE A 130 7.51 19.54 -12.71
CA ILE A 130 8.72 19.65 -13.54
C ILE A 130 8.97 21.13 -13.87
N GLY A 131 9.98 21.75 -13.26
CA GLY A 131 10.37 23.15 -13.49
C GLY A 131 11.49 23.62 -12.54
N PRO A 132 12.13 24.79 -12.78
CA PRO A 132 13.26 25.24 -11.97
C PRO A 132 12.76 25.63 -10.56
N GLY A 133 12.90 24.70 -9.62
CA GLY A 133 12.36 24.80 -8.27
C GLY A 133 12.00 23.46 -7.62
N GLY A 134 12.06 22.35 -8.36
CA GLY A 134 12.08 20.97 -7.85
C GLY A 134 13.48 20.39 -7.78
#